data_AF-D5KY36-F1
#
_entry.id   AF-D5KY36-F1
#
_cell.length_a   1.000
_cell.length_b   1.000
_cell.length_c   1.000
_cell.angle_alpha   90.00
_cell.angle_beta   90.00
_cell.angle_gamma   90.00
#
_symmetry.space_group_name_H-M   'P 1'
#
loop_
_entity.id
_entity.type
_entity.pdbx_description
1 polymer ?
#
loop_
_entity_poly.entity_id
_entity_poly.type
_entity_poly.pdbx_seq_one_letter_code
_entity_poly.pdbx_strand_id
1 'polypeptide(L)'
;MVQEEPDMEGDFVMAPGQDDPQDRLFVFQMPPKMPRFLPTGPIDATANDETKDGVKDVKPSTQALKGKKKAQPPPDGRIGTLVVMKSGKVKLVMGQDIVMNVIPGANDHFLSHLVHIDKPHKSATVLGEVFRQYHLEPDVDSLLQQLQMHNGETPGDKAAELQKLKAAVKLEKGLVKMENEL
;
A
#
# COMPACT_ATOMS: atom_id res chain seq x y z
N MET A 1 -23.41 -12.84 21.02
CA MET A 1 -22.04 -13.36 21.22
C MET A 1 -21.11 -12.24 20.85
N VAL A 2 -20.40 -11.67 21.82
CA VAL A 2 -19.35 -10.68 21.55
C VAL A 2 -18.19 -11.49 20.97
N GLN A 3 -17.83 -11.26 19.72
CA GLN A 3 -16.56 -11.77 19.20
C GLN A 3 -15.48 -11.03 19.99
N GLU A 4 -14.85 -11.74 20.93
CA GLU A 4 -13.63 -11.24 21.56
C GLU A 4 -12.57 -11.17 20.46
N GLU A 5 -12.26 -9.94 20.04
CA GLU A 5 -11.12 -9.73 19.15
C GLU A 5 -9.84 -10.08 19.92
N PRO A 6 -8.98 -10.93 19.35
CA PRO A 6 -7.75 -11.35 20.02
C PRO A 6 -6.80 -10.16 20.22
N ASP A 7 -6.24 -10.07 21.42
CA ASP A 7 -5.15 -9.13 21.71
C ASP A 7 -3.88 -9.57 20.96
N MET A 8 -3.40 -8.71 20.07
CA MET A 8 -2.22 -8.95 19.22
C MET A 8 -1.00 -8.14 19.67
N GLU A 9 -1.08 -7.39 20.77
CA GLU A 9 0.02 -6.51 21.20
C GLU A 9 1.32 -7.29 21.42
N GLY A 10 1.25 -8.46 22.06
CA GLY A 10 2.42 -9.31 22.36
C GLY A 10 3.12 -9.92 21.13
N ASP A 11 2.52 -9.83 19.94
CA ASP A 11 3.15 -10.31 18.71
C ASP A 11 4.01 -9.23 18.04
N PHE A 12 3.72 -7.95 18.27
CA PHE A 12 4.35 -6.82 17.58
C PHE A 12 5.10 -5.85 18.51
N VAL A 13 4.84 -5.91 19.82
CA VAL A 13 5.51 -5.08 20.83
C VAL A 13 6.46 -5.95 21.64
N MET A 14 7.66 -5.43 21.91
CA MET A 14 8.65 -6.13 22.71
C MET A 14 8.13 -6.30 24.14
N ALA A 15 7.83 -7.54 24.53
CA ALA A 15 7.37 -7.92 25.86
C ALA A 15 8.49 -8.65 26.63
N PRO A 16 8.62 -8.43 27.95
CA PRO A 16 9.65 -9.09 28.75
C PRO A 16 9.44 -10.61 28.78
N GLY A 17 10.46 -11.37 28.32
CA GLY A 17 10.42 -12.83 28.29
C GLY A 17 9.93 -13.45 26.97
N GLN A 18 9.61 -12.62 25.96
CA GLN A 18 9.34 -13.07 24.59
C GLN A 18 10.50 -12.69 23.67
N ASP A 19 10.68 -13.44 22.58
CA ASP A 19 11.63 -13.07 21.53
C ASP A 19 11.28 -11.73 20.89
N ASP A 20 12.31 -11.06 20.36
CA ASP A 20 12.16 -9.80 19.64
C ASP A 20 11.22 -10.00 18.43
N PRO A 21 10.14 -9.20 18.29
CA PRO A 21 9.30 -9.22 17.10
C PRO A 21 10.07 -9.06 15.79
N GLN A 22 11.25 -8.41 15.80
CA GLN A 22 12.11 -8.25 14.62
C GLN A 22 12.73 -9.57 14.13
N ASP A 23 12.90 -10.56 15.01
CA ASP A 23 13.48 -11.86 14.68
C ASP A 23 12.42 -12.89 14.26
N ARG A 24 11.15 -12.48 14.16
CA ARG A 24 10.02 -13.34 13.83
C ARG A 24 9.56 -13.16 12.39
N LEU A 25 9.22 -14.27 11.76
CA LEU A 25 8.66 -14.28 10.42
C LEU A 25 7.13 -14.33 10.47
N PHE A 26 6.50 -13.35 9.83
CA PHE A 26 5.05 -13.25 9.71
C PHE A 26 4.61 -13.41 8.27
N VAL A 27 3.45 -14.04 8.07
CA VAL A 27 2.80 -14.12 6.76
C VAL A 27 1.54 -13.27 6.76
N PHE A 28 1.45 -12.31 5.85
CA PHE A 28 0.27 -11.48 5.67
C PHE A 28 -0.40 -11.82 4.34
N GLN A 29 -1.64 -12.31 4.39
CA GLN A 29 -2.47 -12.42 3.20
C GLN A 29 -3.12 -11.08 2.91
N MET A 30 -2.68 -10.45 1.81
CA MET A 30 -3.24 -9.20 1.31
C MET A 30 -4.53 -9.44 0.50
N PRO A 31 -5.44 -8.45 0.43
CA PRO A 31 -6.52 -8.47 -0.55
C PRO A 31 -6.00 -8.58 -1.99
N PRO A 32 -6.75 -9.23 -2.91
CA PRO A 32 -6.32 -9.39 -4.31
C PRO A 32 -6.22 -8.05 -5.05
N LYS A 33 -6.97 -7.04 -4.61
CA LYS A 33 -6.89 -5.67 -5.13
C LYS A 33 -6.13 -4.81 -4.12
N MET A 34 -4.85 -4.62 -4.39
CA MET A 34 -4.00 -3.73 -3.63
C MET A 34 -4.20 -2.26 -4.03
N PRO A 35 -4.05 -1.30 -3.10
CA PRO A 35 -3.92 0.10 -3.43
C PRO A 35 -2.81 0.35 -4.45
N ARG A 36 -3.02 1.33 -5.33
CA ARG A 36 -1.96 1.77 -6.23
C ARG A 36 -1.04 2.71 -5.48
N PHE A 37 0.21 2.30 -5.32
CA PHE A 37 1.27 3.20 -4.88
C PHE A 37 1.68 4.06 -6.06
N LEU A 38 1.44 5.37 -5.95
CA LEU A 38 2.05 6.31 -6.87
C LEU A 38 3.53 6.38 -6.50
N PRO A 39 4.46 6.27 -7.47
CA PRO A 39 5.87 6.40 -7.19
C PRO A 39 6.11 7.79 -6.63
N THR A 40 6.40 7.88 -5.33
CA THR A 40 7.08 9.03 -4.77
C THR A 40 8.45 9.09 -5.42
N GLY A 41 8.89 10.29 -5.82
CA GLY A 41 10.26 10.48 -6.29
C GLY A 41 11.28 9.95 -5.27
N PRO A 42 12.56 9.82 -5.63
CA PRO A 42 13.57 9.21 -4.76
C PRO A 42 13.50 9.80 -3.35
N ILE A 43 13.20 8.93 -2.38
CA ILE A 43 13.16 9.26 -0.95
C ILE A 43 14.59 9.13 -0.45
N ASP A 44 15.25 10.26 -0.19
CA ASP A 44 16.52 10.26 0.54
C ASP A 44 16.26 9.80 1.99
N ALA A 45 16.72 8.61 2.32
CA ALA A 45 16.56 7.99 3.64
C ALA A 45 17.49 8.58 4.73
N THR A 46 17.83 9.88 4.64
CA THR A 46 18.79 10.56 5.54
C THR A 46 18.27 11.86 6.15
N ALA A 47 16.95 12.07 6.19
CA ALA A 47 16.37 13.20 6.91
C ALA A 47 16.00 12.80 8.34
N ASN A 48 16.96 12.93 9.25
CA ASN A 48 16.67 13.15 10.67
C ASN A 48 15.88 14.46 10.81
N ASP A 49 14.86 14.40 11.67
CA ASP A 49 13.94 15.47 12.01
C ASP A 49 14.68 16.56 12.82
N GLU A 50 14.87 17.74 12.22
CA GLU A 50 15.03 19.00 12.96
C GLU A 50 14.33 20.15 12.21
N THR A 51 13.18 20.55 12.76
CA THR A 51 12.50 21.85 12.69
C THR A 51 13.20 22.97 11.89
N LYS A 52 12.51 23.52 10.87
CA LYS A 52 12.13 24.96 10.76
C LYS A 52 11.53 25.33 9.40
N ASP A 53 10.58 26.27 9.48
CA ASP A 53 9.90 27.03 8.44
C ASP A 53 10.64 27.27 7.12
N GLY A 54 9.88 27.22 6.02
CA GLY A 54 10.25 27.94 4.80
C GLY A 54 9.74 27.29 3.52
N VAL A 55 8.64 27.83 3.00
CA VAL A 55 8.17 27.65 1.62
C VAL A 55 9.34 27.78 0.65
N LYS A 56 9.66 26.72 -0.10
CA LYS A 56 10.48 26.81 -1.31
C LYS A 56 9.80 26.06 -2.45
N ASP A 57 9.17 26.84 -3.32
CA ASP A 57 8.84 26.48 -4.69
C ASP A 57 10.07 25.89 -5.39
N VAL A 58 9.99 24.62 -5.79
CA VAL A 58 10.98 23.99 -6.67
C VAL A 58 10.29 23.64 -7.98
N LYS A 59 10.55 24.46 -9.01
CA LYS A 59 10.10 24.24 -10.39
C LYS A 59 10.60 22.88 -10.89
N PRO A 60 9.74 22.05 -11.53
CA PRO A 60 10.20 20.83 -12.16
C PRO A 60 11.00 21.14 -13.43
N SER A 61 12.23 20.60 -13.51
CA SER A 61 13.07 20.72 -14.70
C SER A 61 12.53 19.85 -15.85
N THR A 62 12.60 20.39 -17.06
CA THR A 62 11.88 19.95 -18.27
C THR A 62 12.46 18.71 -18.98
N GLN A 63 13.22 17.84 -18.31
CA GLN A 63 13.86 16.67 -18.97
C GLN A 63 13.22 15.30 -18.69
N ALA A 64 12.16 15.21 -17.86
CA ALA A 64 11.54 13.92 -17.51
C ALA A 64 10.44 13.41 -18.47
N LEU A 65 10.31 13.96 -19.69
CA LEU A 65 9.13 13.72 -20.55
C LEU A 65 9.27 12.63 -21.64
N LYS A 66 10.34 11.83 -21.67
CA LYS A 66 10.48 10.76 -22.70
C LYS A 66 11.01 9.44 -22.13
N GLY A 67 10.20 8.79 -21.30
CA GLY A 67 10.39 7.39 -20.89
C GLY A 67 9.12 6.58 -21.10
N LYS A 68 9.20 5.55 -21.95
CA LYS A 68 8.10 4.59 -22.20
C LYS A 68 7.58 4.02 -20.87
N LYS A 69 6.25 3.91 -20.74
CA LYS A 69 5.54 3.27 -19.62
C LYS A 69 5.93 1.78 -19.49
N LYS A 70 7.09 1.50 -18.92
CA LYS A 70 7.30 0.23 -18.21
C LYS A 70 6.63 0.39 -16.86
N ALA A 71 5.87 -0.62 -16.43
CA ALA A 71 5.37 -0.69 -15.06
C ALA A 71 6.60 -0.51 -14.16
N GLN A 72 6.68 0.64 -13.49
CA GLN A 72 7.75 0.87 -12.53
C GLN A 72 7.58 -0.20 -11.45
N PRO A 73 8.67 -0.83 -10.99
CA PRO A 73 8.59 -1.71 -9.82
C PRO A 73 7.88 -0.93 -8.69
N PRO A 74 7.13 -1.62 -7.81
CA PRO A 74 6.58 -0.98 -6.62
C PRO A 74 7.69 -0.14 -5.97
N PRO A 75 7.42 1.12 -5.58
CA PRO A 75 8.45 2.01 -5.08
C PRO A 75 9.26 1.30 -3.99
N ASP A 76 10.57 1.24 -4.19
CA ASP A 76 11.49 0.72 -3.17
C ASP A 76 11.36 1.61 -1.93
N GLY A 77 10.77 1.05 -0.89
CA GLY A 77 10.68 1.68 0.43
C GLY A 77 9.24 1.95 0.90
N ARG A 78 8.95 1.48 2.12
CA ARG A 78 7.76 1.68 2.95
C ARG A 78 6.41 1.77 2.21
N ILE A 79 5.68 0.65 2.21
CA ILE A 79 4.31 0.57 1.67
C ILE A 79 3.22 1.07 2.65
N GLY A 80 3.55 1.20 3.93
CA GLY A 80 2.59 1.54 4.97
C GLY A 80 3.18 1.54 6.37
N THR A 81 2.30 1.57 7.36
CA THR A 81 2.61 1.57 8.79
C THR A 81 1.67 0.62 9.51
N LEU A 82 2.24 -0.34 10.23
CA LEU A 82 1.49 -1.17 11.16
C LEU A 82 1.30 -0.38 12.47
N VAL A 83 0.05 -0.19 12.90
CA VAL A 83 -0.33 0.58 14.07
C VAL A 83 -0.93 -0.36 15.11
N VAL A 84 -0.25 -0.51 16.24
CA VAL A 84 -0.74 -1.24 17.41
C VAL A 84 -1.48 -0.26 18.32
N MET A 85 -2.76 -0.50 18.54
CA MET A 85 -3.60 0.33 19.40
C MET A 85 -3.49 -0.15 20.85
N LYS A 86 -3.72 0.74 21.81
CA LYS A 86 -3.78 0.40 23.26
C LYS A 86 -4.82 -0.66 23.62
N SER A 87 -5.77 -0.92 22.72
CA SER A 87 -6.80 -1.94 22.90
C SER A 87 -6.35 -3.32 22.41
N GLY A 88 -5.09 -3.51 22.04
CA GLY A 88 -4.58 -4.74 21.43
C GLY A 88 -4.91 -4.91 19.94
N LYS A 89 -5.71 -3.99 19.37
CA LYS A 89 -6.09 -4.00 17.95
C LYS A 89 -4.93 -3.55 17.09
N VAL A 90 -4.73 -4.21 15.97
CA VAL A 90 -3.68 -3.87 15.01
C VAL A 90 -4.32 -3.47 13.70
N LYS A 91 -3.87 -2.34 13.15
CA LYS A 91 -4.31 -1.82 11.85
C LYS A 91 -3.11 -1.57 10.95
N LEU A 92 -3.26 -1.83 9.65
CA LEU A 92 -2.26 -1.49 8.64
C LEU A 92 -2.75 -0.28 7.84
N VAL A 93 -2.03 0.83 7.93
CA VAL A 93 -2.31 2.05 7.18
C VAL A 93 -1.39 2.09 5.96
N MET A 94 -1.95 2.11 4.75
CA MET A 94 -1.22 2.10 3.49
C MET A 94 -1.53 3.33 2.63
N GLY A 95 -0.52 3.82 1.90
CA GLY A 95 -0.67 4.95 0.99
C GLY A 95 -0.99 6.26 1.73
N GLN A 96 -1.89 7.07 1.16
CA GLN A 96 -2.34 8.29 1.84
C GLN A 96 -3.24 7.95 3.04
N ASP A 97 -4.34 7.20 2.85
CA ASP A 97 -5.39 7.09 3.87
C ASP A 97 -6.14 5.73 3.88
N ILE A 98 -5.55 4.65 3.35
CA ILE A 98 -6.25 3.36 3.29
C ILE A 98 -5.94 2.55 4.55
N VAL A 99 -6.97 2.35 5.36
CA VAL A 99 -6.90 1.59 6.60
C VAL A 99 -7.37 0.16 6.36
N MET A 100 -6.57 -0.79 6.82
CA MET A 100 -6.92 -2.21 6.84
C MET A 100 -6.87 -2.75 8.26
N ASN A 101 -7.83 -3.60 8.58
CA ASN A 101 -7.86 -4.37 9.81
C ASN A 101 -6.91 -5.56 9.67
N VAL A 102 -6.09 -5.80 10.69
CA VAL A 102 -5.24 -6.99 10.79
C VAL A 102 -5.99 -8.02 11.62
N ILE A 103 -6.25 -9.18 11.04
CA ILE A 103 -7.02 -10.24 11.66
C ILE A 103 -6.12 -11.47 11.74
N PRO A 104 -5.97 -12.12 12.91
CA PRO A 104 -5.23 -13.37 13.00
C PRO A 104 -5.83 -14.42 12.08
N GLY A 105 -4.98 -15.06 11.30
CA GLY A 105 -5.38 -16.20 10.49
C GLY A 105 -5.60 -17.46 11.30
N ALA A 106 -5.97 -18.53 10.60
CA ALA A 106 -6.05 -19.85 11.22
C ALA A 106 -4.68 -20.18 11.81
N ASN A 107 -4.56 -20.32 13.13
CA ASN A 107 -3.29 -20.71 13.71
C ASN A 107 -2.96 -22.12 13.23
N ASP A 108 -1.85 -22.27 12.51
CA ASP A 108 -1.32 -23.60 12.25
C ASP A 108 -0.72 -24.12 13.56
N HIS A 109 -1.20 -25.26 14.04
CA HIS A 109 -0.59 -25.93 15.19
C HIS A 109 0.68 -26.70 14.78
N PHE A 110 1.00 -26.73 13.48
CA PHE A 110 2.17 -27.39 12.94
C PHE A 110 3.31 -26.41 12.68
N LEU A 111 4.53 -26.93 12.78
CA LEU A 111 5.77 -26.21 12.49
C LEU A 111 5.86 -25.91 10.99
N SER A 112 5.72 -24.64 10.63
CA SER A 112 5.74 -24.15 9.25
C SER A 112 7.00 -23.36 8.95
N HIS A 113 7.65 -23.59 7.80
CA HIS A 113 8.89 -22.89 7.41
C HIS A 113 8.72 -22.16 6.08
N LEU A 114 9.31 -20.98 5.97
CA LEU A 114 9.45 -20.28 4.69
C LEU A 114 10.74 -20.73 4.01
N VAL A 115 10.61 -21.19 2.77
CA VAL A 115 11.73 -21.71 1.97
C VAL A 115 11.83 -20.92 0.67
N HIS A 116 13.01 -20.40 0.40
CA HIS A 116 13.36 -19.82 -0.89
C HIS A 116 13.82 -20.93 -1.83
N ILE A 117 13.13 -21.10 -2.96
CA ILE A 117 13.47 -22.08 -3.98
C ILE A 117 13.97 -21.35 -5.22
N ASP A 118 15.26 -21.45 -5.47
CA ASP A 118 15.93 -20.88 -6.62
C ASP A 118 16.06 -21.94 -7.72
N LYS A 119 15.20 -21.83 -8.74
CA LYS A 119 15.17 -22.75 -9.88
C LYS A 119 16.45 -22.69 -10.74
N PRO A 120 16.96 -21.51 -11.18
CA PRO A 120 18.16 -21.47 -12.01
C PRO A 120 19.39 -22.01 -11.29
N HIS A 121 19.53 -21.77 -9.98
CA HIS A 121 20.67 -22.30 -9.20
C HIS A 121 20.41 -23.66 -8.55
N LYS A 122 19.20 -24.22 -8.71
CA LYS A 122 18.76 -25.49 -8.09
C LYS A 122 19.02 -25.54 -6.59
N SER A 123 18.86 -24.43 -5.90
CA SER A 123 19.06 -24.34 -4.45
C SER A 123 17.73 -24.15 -3.74
N ALA A 124 17.66 -24.69 -2.52
CA ALA A 124 16.55 -24.49 -1.60
C ALA A 124 17.14 -24.03 -0.27
N THR A 125 16.77 -22.84 0.18
CA THR A 125 17.28 -22.23 1.41
C THR A 125 16.12 -21.99 2.36
N VAL A 126 16.21 -22.50 3.57
CA VAL A 126 15.23 -22.24 4.64
C VAL A 126 15.51 -20.83 5.18
N LEU A 127 14.50 -19.96 5.11
CA LEU A 127 14.59 -18.58 5.60
C LEU A 127 14.27 -18.48 7.10
N GLY A 128 13.40 -19.36 7.60
CA GLY A 128 13.03 -19.42 9.00
C GLY A 128 11.68 -20.10 9.24
N GLU A 129 11.36 -20.27 10.52
CA GLU A 129 10.04 -20.70 10.99
C GLU A 129 9.04 -19.54 10.90
N VAL A 130 7.83 -19.83 10.41
CA VAL A 130 6.71 -18.89 10.39
C VAL A 130 6.07 -18.86 11.77
N PHE A 131 6.11 -17.71 12.43
CA PHE A 131 5.55 -17.54 13.76
C PHE A 131 4.02 -17.46 13.74
N ARG A 132 3.46 -16.54 12.93
CA ARG A 132 2.01 -16.38 12.76
C ARG A 132 1.64 -15.92 11.37
N GLN A 133 0.41 -16.26 10.99
CA GLN A 133 -0.23 -15.74 9.79
C GLN A 133 -1.39 -14.80 10.13
N TYR A 134 -1.56 -13.78 9.30
CA TYR A 134 -2.57 -12.75 9.40
C TYR A 134 -3.24 -12.55 8.05
N HIS A 135 -4.52 -12.20 8.07
CA HIS A 135 -5.23 -11.74 6.89
C HIS A 135 -5.57 -10.27 7.06
N LEU A 136 -5.47 -9.53 5.97
CA LEU A 136 -5.73 -8.10 5.95
C LEU A 136 -7.04 -7.84 5.23
N GLU A 137 -7.94 -7.14 5.90
CA GLU A 137 -9.23 -6.75 5.35
C GLU A 137 -9.35 -5.23 5.33
N PRO A 138 -9.83 -4.62 4.23
CA PRO A 138 -10.10 -3.19 4.22
C PRO A 138 -11.16 -2.84 5.27
N ASP A 139 -10.99 -1.71 5.96
CA ASP A 139 -11.98 -1.21 6.93
C ASP A 139 -13.24 -0.73 6.19
N VAL A 140 -14.19 -1.66 5.96
CA VAL A 140 -15.39 -1.41 5.16
C VAL A 140 -16.26 -0.33 5.78
N ASP A 141 -16.36 -0.27 7.10
CA ASP A 141 -17.17 0.73 7.80
C ASP A 141 -16.64 2.13 7.55
N SER A 142 -15.32 2.31 7.69
CA SER A 142 -14.66 3.59 7.37
C SER A 142 -14.83 3.96 5.89
N LEU A 143 -14.72 2.99 4.98
CA LEU A 143 -14.88 3.23 3.54
C LEU A 143 -16.32 3.61 3.18
N LEU A 144 -17.32 2.96 3.78
CA LEU A 144 -18.73 3.27 3.57
C LEU A 144 -19.08 4.65 4.14
N GLN A 145 -18.54 5.01 5.30
CA GLN A 145 -18.70 6.35 5.87
C GLN A 145 -18.10 7.42 4.95
N GLN A 146 -16.91 7.19 4.41
CA GLN A 146 -16.30 8.08 3.41
C GLN A 146 -17.17 8.22 2.17
N LEU A 147 -17.74 7.11 1.68
CA LEU A 147 -18.64 7.12 0.52
C LEU A 147 -19.90 7.96 0.77
N GLN A 148 -20.49 7.84 1.98
CA GLN A 148 -21.64 8.65 2.38
C GLN A 148 -21.28 10.14 2.45
N MET A 149 -20.12 10.50 3.00
CA MET A 149 -19.64 11.88 3.03
C MET A 149 -19.39 12.45 1.62
N HIS A 150 -19.03 11.59 0.66
CA HIS A 150 -18.83 11.96 -0.74
C HIS A 150 -20.07 11.78 -1.61
N ASN A 151 -21.26 11.71 -1.00
CA ASN A 151 -22.55 11.67 -1.70
C ASN A 151 -22.65 10.50 -2.72
N GLY A 152 -22.00 9.37 -2.41
CA GLY A 152 -22.00 8.17 -3.26
C GLY A 152 -20.95 8.17 -4.37
N GLU A 153 -20.16 9.23 -4.54
CA GLU A 153 -19.10 9.27 -5.56
C GLU A 153 -17.80 8.64 -5.04
N THR A 154 -17.29 7.63 -5.74
CA THR A 154 -15.98 7.06 -5.40
C THR A 154 -14.85 7.88 -6.00
N PRO A 155 -13.64 7.86 -5.40
CA PRO A 155 -12.44 8.39 -6.06
C PRO A 155 -12.17 7.75 -7.43
N GLY A 156 -12.60 6.50 -7.61
CA GLY A 156 -12.53 5.78 -8.89
C GLY A 156 -13.40 6.41 -9.97
N ASP A 157 -14.62 6.83 -9.62
CA ASP A 157 -15.55 7.46 -10.56
C ASP A 157 -15.02 8.81 -11.05
N LYS A 158 -14.50 9.63 -10.13
CA LYS A 158 -13.85 10.91 -10.46
C LYS A 158 -12.66 10.72 -11.39
N ALA A 159 -11.82 9.72 -11.11
CA ALA A 159 -10.68 9.40 -11.96
C ALA A 159 -11.11 8.91 -13.35
N ALA A 160 -12.18 8.11 -13.44
CA ALA A 160 -12.72 7.60 -14.70
C ALA A 160 -13.32 8.73 -15.55
N GLU A 161 -14.08 9.63 -14.95
CA GLU A 161 -14.64 10.81 -15.64
C GLU A 161 -13.53 11.73 -16.16
N LEU A 162 -12.53 12.02 -15.34
CA LEU A 162 -11.39 12.83 -15.73
C LEU A 162 -10.57 12.18 -16.86
N GLN A 163 -10.49 10.85 -16.89
CA GLN A 163 -9.90 10.12 -18.02
C GLN A 163 -10.75 10.23 -19.29
N LYS A 164 -12.09 10.13 -19.20
CA LYS A 164 -12.99 10.31 -20.34
C LYS A 164 -12.87 11.72 -20.93
N LEU A 165 -12.85 12.75 -20.09
CA LEU A 165 -12.67 14.14 -20.52
C LEU A 165 -11.32 14.35 -21.21
N LYS A 166 -10.22 13.81 -20.64
CA LYS A 166 -8.90 13.86 -21.27
C LYS A 166 -8.87 13.15 -22.64
N ALA A 167 -9.59 12.04 -22.78
CA ALA A 167 -9.69 11.31 -24.05
C ALA A 167 -10.48 12.12 -25.10
N ALA A 168 -11.57 12.77 -24.71
CA ALA A 168 -12.38 13.61 -25.59
C ALA A 168 -11.59 14.83 -26.10
N VAL A 169 -10.91 15.56 -25.21
CA VAL A 169 -10.09 16.73 -25.59
C VAL A 169 -8.94 16.34 -26.54
N LYS A 170 -8.38 15.13 -26.39
CA LYS A 170 -7.34 14.64 -27.30
C LYS A 170 -7.86 14.36 -28.71
N LEU A 171 -9.11 13.90 -28.84
CA LEU A 171 -9.78 13.67 -30.13
C LEU A 171 -10.07 14.99 -30.84
N GLU A 172 -10.55 16.01 -30.13
CA GLU A 172 -10.86 17.31 -30.73
C GLU A 172 -9.62 18.05 -31.25
N LYS A 173 -8.48 17.97 -30.53
CA LYS A 173 -7.21 18.54 -31.01
C LYS A 173 -6.66 17.88 -32.28
N GLY A 174 -7.18 16.73 -32.69
CA GLY A 174 -6.80 16.04 -33.93
C GLY A 174 -7.70 16.36 -35.13
N LEU A 175 -8.79 17.10 -34.95
CA LEU A 175 -9.77 17.37 -36.00
C LEU A 175 -9.44 18.71 -36.69
N VAL A 176 -8.59 18.66 -37.72
CA VAL A 176 -8.36 19.80 -38.61
C VAL A 176 -9.55 19.92 -39.57
N LYS A 177 -10.24 21.07 -39.57
CA LYS A 177 -11.24 21.39 -40.60
C LYS A 177 -10.54 21.41 -41.96
N MET A 178 -10.84 20.45 -42.83
CA MET A 178 -10.58 20.61 -44.26
C MET A 178 -11.60 21.61 -44.77
N GLU A 179 -11.20 22.87 -44.87
CA GLU A 179 -11.94 23.85 -45.64
C GLU A 179 -11.80 23.45 -47.11
N ASN A 180 -12.93 23.10 -47.73
CA ASN A 180 -13.00 22.85 -49.17
C ASN A 180 -12.83 24.19 -49.89
N GLU A 181 -11.65 24.41 -50.47
CA GLU A 181 -11.49 25.42 -51.51
C GLU A 181 -12.19 24.91 -52.79
N LEU A 182 -13.24 25.64 -53.18
CA LEU A 182 -13.99 25.51 -54.43
C LEU A 182 -13.35 26.42 -55.50
#